data_AF-A0A101QS88-F1
#
_entry.id   AF-A0A101QS88-F1
#
_cell.length_a   1.000
_cell.length_b   1.000
_cell.length_c   1.000
_cell.angle_alpha   90.00
_cell.angle_beta   90.00
_cell.angle_gamma   90.00
#
_symmetry.space_group_name_H-M   'P 1'
#
loop_
_entity.id
_entity.type
_entity.pdbx_description
1 polymer ?
#
loop_
_entity_poly.entity_id
_entity_poly.type
_entity_poly.pdbx_seq_one_letter_code
_entity_poly.pdbx_strand_id
1 'polypeptide(L)' 'MSTPDIRVEKGHAEPEEVAAITAVLLARAAARPSEIPAHRGRVKAGWRRLEREPGFRAPHSWR' A
#
# COMPACT_ATOMS: atom_id res chain seq x y z
N MET A 1 -1.73 21.75 -22.89
CA MET A 1 -2.13 22.22 -21.55
C MET A 1 -1.31 21.45 -20.55
N SER A 2 -0.70 22.10 -19.55
CA SER A 2 0.04 21.37 -18.51
C SER A 2 -0.96 20.68 -17.58
N THR A 3 -0.83 19.37 -17.39
CA THR A 3 -1.58 18.62 -16.37
C THR A 3 -0.85 18.74 -15.04
N PRO A 4 -1.53 19.13 -13.94
CA PRO A 4 -0.88 19.21 -12.63
C PRO A 4 -0.43 17.84 -12.14
N ASP A 5 0.75 17.78 -11.49
CA ASP A 5 1.36 16.53 -11.02
C ASP A 5 0.57 15.83 -9.90
N ILE A 6 -0.27 16.57 -9.17
CA ILE A 6 -1.18 16.07 -8.12
C ILE A 6 -2.57 16.69 -8.33
N ARG A 7 -3.62 15.88 -8.16
CA ARG A 7 -5.03 16.31 -8.23
C ARG A 7 -5.81 15.81 -7.02
N VAL A 8 -6.66 16.67 -6.46
CA VAL A 8 -7.61 16.32 -5.40
C VAL A 8 -8.94 15.91 -6.04
N GLU A 9 -9.34 14.65 -5.89
CA GLU A 9 -10.60 14.12 -6.47
C GLU A 9 -11.84 14.46 -5.64
N LYS A 10 -11.68 14.69 -4.33
CA LYS A 10 -12.77 14.89 -3.38
C LYS A 10 -12.31 15.68 -2.17
N GLY A 11 -13.12 16.64 -1.73
CA GLY A 11 -12.79 17.55 -0.63
C GLY A 11 -11.97 18.75 -1.08
N HIS A 12 -11.55 19.56 -0.12
CA HIS A 12 -10.52 20.59 -0.29
C HIS A 12 -9.24 20.10 0.41
N ALA A 13 -8.09 20.52 -0.08
CA ALA A 13 -6.81 20.38 0.62
C ALA A 13 -6.15 21.75 0.60
N GLU A 14 -5.67 22.22 1.74
CA GLU A 14 -4.98 23.50 1.81
C GLU A 14 -3.63 23.44 1.05
N PRO A 15 -3.11 24.58 0.57
CA PRO A 15 -1.83 24.62 -0.17
C PRO A 15 -0.68 23.91 0.58
N GLU A 16 -0.65 24.05 1.90
CA GLU A 16 0.30 23.41 2.81
C GLU A 16 0.20 21.88 2.78
N GLU A 17 -1.01 21.32 2.68
CA GLU A 17 -1.24 19.87 2.63
C GLU A 17 -0.77 19.28 1.29
N VAL A 18 -1.07 19.97 0.18
CA VAL A 18 -0.58 19.60 -1.15
C VAL A 18 0.94 19.69 -1.22
N ALA A 19 1.53 20.75 -0.64
CA ALA A 19 2.98 20.91 -0.53
C ALA A 19 3.62 19.79 0.32
N ALA A 20 3.02 19.42 1.45
CA ALA A 20 3.50 18.34 2.30
C ALA A 20 3.51 16.98 1.58
N ILE A 21 2.41 16.64 0.87
CA ILE A 21 2.35 15.41 0.06
C ILE A 21 3.40 15.42 -1.05
N THR A 22 3.56 16.55 -1.74
CA THR A 22 4.60 16.72 -2.78
C THR A 22 6.01 16.50 -2.22
N ALA A 23 6.32 17.12 -1.08
CA ALA A 23 7.61 16.98 -0.42
C ALA A 23 7.91 15.54 0.01
N VAL A 24 6.92 14.83 0.55
CA VAL A 24 7.04 13.40 0.91
C VAL A 24 7.28 12.54 -0.34
N LEU A 25 6.54 12.75 -1.42
CA LEU A 25 6.71 12.01 -2.67
C LEU A 25 8.11 12.24 -3.28
N LEU A 26 8.58 13.49 -3.33
CA LEU A 26 9.92 13.82 -3.81
C LEU A 26 11.02 13.22 -2.92
N ALA A 27 10.90 13.31 -1.60
CA ALA A 27 11.85 12.70 -0.66
C ALA A 27 11.91 11.17 -0.83
N ARG A 28 10.77 10.51 -1.04
CA ARG A 28 10.69 9.06 -1.30
C ARG A 28 11.27 8.69 -2.67
N ALA A 29 11.09 9.53 -3.69
CA ALA A 29 11.66 9.33 -5.03
C ALA A 29 13.18 9.54 -5.08
N ALA A 30 13.71 10.41 -4.21
CA ALA A 30 15.15 10.62 -4.01
C ALA A 30 15.78 9.49 -3.18
N ALA A 31 15.12 9.05 -2.10
CA ALA A 31 15.57 7.99 -1.20
C ALA A 31 15.38 6.56 -1.78
N ARG A 32 15.72 6.35 -3.06
CA ARG A 32 15.60 5.02 -3.71
C ARG A 32 16.45 4.00 -2.93
N PRO A 33 15.87 2.91 -2.40
CA PRO A 33 16.67 1.85 -1.81
C PRO A 33 17.54 1.23 -2.91
N SER A 34 18.83 1.03 -2.62
CA SER A 34 19.73 0.26 -3.48
C SER A 34 19.14 -1.14 -3.70
N GLU A 35 19.05 -1.55 -4.96
CA GLU A 35 18.52 -2.81 -5.48
C GLU A 35 17.82 -3.70 -4.44
N ILE A 36 16.49 -3.54 -4.32
CA ILE A 36 15.66 -4.50 -3.58
C ILE A 36 15.88 -5.88 -4.25
N PRO A 37 16.40 -6.90 -3.53
CA PRO A 37 16.58 -8.22 -4.11
C PRO A 37 15.25 -8.72 -4.67
N ALA A 38 15.29 -9.29 -5.88
CA ALA A 38 14.10 -9.77 -6.58
C ALA A 38 13.23 -10.61 -5.62
N HIS A 39 12.01 -10.11 -5.41
CA HIS A 39 11.10 -10.45 -4.32
C HIS A 39 11.24 -11.89 -3.77
N ARG A 40 11.61 -12.03 -2.48
CA ARG A 40 11.08 -13.16 -1.70
C ARG A 40 9.56 -13.06 -1.79
N GLY A 41 8.90 -14.18 -2.08
CA GLY A 41 7.51 -14.19 -2.58
C GLY A 41 6.57 -13.27 -1.80
N ARG A 42 5.75 -12.49 -2.54
CA ARG A 42 4.82 -11.50 -1.96
C ARG A 42 4.07 -12.10 -0.78
N VAL A 43 4.01 -11.38 0.34
CA VAL A 43 3.11 -11.71 1.46
C VAL A 43 1.67 -11.52 0.97
N LYS A 44 1.15 -12.56 0.32
CA LYS A 44 -0.18 -12.57 -0.27
C LYS A 44 -1.16 -12.56 0.90
N ALA A 45 -1.84 -11.42 1.10
CA ALA A 45 -2.81 -11.26 2.17
C ALA A 45 -3.74 -12.47 2.21
N GLY A 46 -3.90 -13.05 3.41
CA GLY A 46 -4.40 -14.40 3.64
C GLY A 46 -5.91 -14.58 3.42
N TRP A 47 -6.51 -13.86 2.46
CA TRP A 47 -7.91 -13.98 2.06
C TRP A 47 -8.20 -15.42 1.62
N ARG A 48 -8.64 -16.24 2.57
CA ARG A 48 -9.13 -17.60 2.35
C ARG A 48 -10.60 -17.52 1.95
N ARG A 49 -10.98 -18.40 1.03
CA ARG A 49 -12.37 -18.71 0.71
C ARG A 49 -12.93 -19.56 1.84
N LEU A 50 -13.61 -18.93 2.81
CA LEU A 50 -14.19 -19.62 3.96
C LEU A 50 -15.17 -20.73 3.53
N GLU A 51 -15.81 -20.59 2.37
CA GLU A 51 -16.66 -21.60 1.75
C GLU A 51 -15.93 -22.89 1.33
N ARG A 52 -14.59 -22.91 1.40
CA ARG A 52 -13.74 -24.08 1.13
C ARG A 52 -12.97 -24.58 2.35
N GLU A 53 -13.12 -23.93 3.50
CA GLU A 53 -12.48 -24.34 4.75
C GLU A 53 -13.46 -25.25 5.53
N PRO A 54 -13.01 -26.35 6.16
CA PRO A 54 -13.89 -27.15 7.02
C PRO A 54 -14.49 -26.28 8.13
N GLY A 55 -15.82 -26.22 8.22
CA GLY A 55 -16.56 -25.34 9.14
C GLY A 55 -16.30 -25.58 10.63
N PHE A 56 -15.57 -26.64 10.98
CA PHE A 56 -15.08 -26.91 12.32
C PHE A 56 -13.59 -27.28 12.27
N ARG A 57 -12.74 -26.43 12.87
CA ARG A 57 -11.36 -26.78 13.26
C ARG A 57 -11.36 -27.17 14.74
N ALA A 58 -10.59 -28.19 15.11
CA ALA A 58 -10.44 -28.56 16.51
C ALA A 58 -9.69 -27.45 17.29
N PRO A 59 -10.13 -27.05 18.50
CA PRO A 59 -9.52 -25.92 19.23
C PRO A 59 -8.02 -26.05 19.54
N HIS A 60 -7.46 -27.26 19.47
CA HIS A 60 -6.06 -27.57 19.74
C HIS A 60 -5.17 -27.62 18.48
N SER A 61 -5.69 -27.37 17.28
CA SER A 61 -4.86 -27.38 16.06
C SER A 61 -4.20 -26.02 15.80
N TRP A 62 -2.91 -25.90 16.10
CA TRP A 62 -2.08 -24.76 15.67
C TRP A 62 -1.40 -25.10 14.33
N ARG A 63 -2.03 -24.67 13.23
CA ARG A 63 -1.53 -24.74 11.85
C ARG A 63 -1.95 -23.49 11.08
#